data_AF-A0A202E6A8-F1
#
_entry.id   AF-A0A202E6A8-F1
#
_cell.length_a   1.000
_cell.length_b   1.000
_cell.length_c   1.000
_cell.angle_alpha   90.00
_cell.angle_beta   90.00
_cell.angle_gamma   90.00
#
_symmetry.space_group_name_H-M   'P 1'
#
loop_
_entity.id
_entity.type
_entity.pdbx_description
1 polymer ?
#
loop_
_entity_poly.entity_id
_entity_poly.type
_entity_poly.pdbx_seq_one_letter_code
_entity_poly.pdbx_strand_id
1 'polypeptide(L)'
;MSRLLLAAIIGIPLAWHLALTAFTYYDAGRVGLEPRMKWTAITFLVPLFGFFIYLFERSELFYDPDEDPYRGDEEDESGTVFEIHPSRADDTRLASQTDEDDRTRGETDDDADEELHDWEE
;
A
#
# COMPACT_ATOMS: atom_id res chain seq x y z
N MET A 1 -20.97 -10.23 13.17
CA MET A 1 -19.93 -11.00 13.87
C MET A 1 -20.41 -11.36 15.28
N SER A 2 -20.32 -12.61 15.73
CA SER A 2 -20.61 -12.92 17.14
C SER A 2 -19.49 -12.41 18.04
N ARG A 3 -19.79 -12.01 19.29
CA ARG A 3 -18.79 -11.48 20.23
C ARG A 3 -17.68 -12.49 20.53
N LEU A 4 -18.03 -13.78 20.61
CA LEU A 4 -17.08 -14.88 20.80
C LEU A 4 -16.13 -15.01 19.61
N LEU A 5 -16.65 -14.95 18.38
CA LEU A 5 -15.84 -15.04 17.18
C LEU A 5 -14.89 -13.83 17.06
N LEU A 6 -15.37 -12.63 17.37
CA LEU A 6 -14.54 -11.42 17.43
C LEU A 6 -13.41 -11.57 18.46
N ALA A 7 -13.75 -12.05 19.66
CA ALA A 7 -12.77 -12.29 20.72
C ALA A 7 -11.74 -13.35 20.32
N ALA A 8 -12.14 -14.40 19.59
CA ALA A 8 -11.21 -15.41 19.08
C ALA A 8 -10.26 -14.83 18.03
N ILE A 9 -10.78 -14.06 17.07
CA ILE A 9 -9.99 -13.47 15.97
C ILE A 9 -8.97 -12.45 16.47
N ILE A 10 -9.30 -11.68 17.51
CA ILE A 10 -8.38 -10.69 18.06
C ILE A 10 -7.50 -11.33 19.15
N GLY A 11 -8.11 -12.10 20.04
CA GLY A 11 -7.46 -12.62 21.24
C GLY A 11 -6.44 -13.72 20.97
N ILE A 12 -6.72 -14.65 20.04
CA ILE A 12 -5.78 -15.75 19.75
C ILE A 12 -4.48 -15.20 19.13
N PRO A 13 -4.51 -14.33 18.09
CA PRO A 13 -3.28 -13.75 17.54
C PRO A 13 -2.53 -12.89 18.55
N LEU A 14 -3.23 -12.09 19.37
CA LEU A 14 -2.58 -11.30 20.42
C LEU A 14 -1.89 -12.18 21.46
N ALA A 15 -2.57 -13.22 21.94
CA ALA A 15 -1.99 -14.17 22.89
C ALA A 15 -0.75 -14.86 22.31
N TRP A 16 -0.82 -15.28 21.04
CA TRP A 16 0.30 -15.91 20.36
C TRP A 16 1.48 -14.95 20.16
N HIS A 17 1.21 -13.70 19.77
CA HIS A 17 2.22 -12.66 19.61
C HIS A 17 2.96 -12.37 20.92
N LEU A 18 2.22 -12.26 22.02
CA LEU A 18 2.80 -12.07 23.35
C LEU A 18 3.61 -13.30 23.80
N ALA A 19 3.11 -14.52 23.52
CA ALA A 19 3.83 -15.75 23.84
C ALA A 19 5.16 -15.85 23.09
N LEU A 20 5.17 -15.53 21.79
CA LEU A 20 6.40 -15.48 20.98
C LEU A 20 7.37 -14.40 21.48
N THR A 21 6.86 -13.21 21.80
CA THR A 21 7.68 -12.12 22.35
C THR A 21 8.36 -12.54 23.67
N ALA A 22 7.61 -13.17 24.58
CA ALA A 22 8.14 -13.67 25.84
C ALA A 22 9.16 -14.80 25.62
N PHE A 23 8.87 -15.70 24.67
CA PHE A 23 9.79 -16.76 24.26
C PHE A 23 11.10 -16.17 23.74
N THR A 24 11.06 -15.19 22.85
CA THR A 24 12.26 -14.51 22.32
C THR A 24 13.07 -13.86 23.44
N TYR A 25 12.43 -13.21 24.41
CA TYR A 25 13.15 -12.61 25.54
C TYR A 25 13.94 -13.66 26.35
N TYR A 26 13.31 -14.81 26.59
CA TYR A 26 13.91 -15.92 27.33
C TYR A 26 15.02 -16.63 26.54
N ASP A 27 14.78 -16.85 25.25
CA ASP A 27 15.68 -17.58 24.37
C ASP A 27 16.90 -16.74 23.97
N ALA A 28 16.72 -15.45 23.68
CA ALA A 28 17.79 -14.57 23.21
C ALA A 28 19.01 -14.56 24.14
N GLY A 29 18.80 -14.60 25.46
CA GLY A 29 19.89 -14.68 26.43
C GLY A 29 20.63 -16.01 26.43
N ARG A 30 19.98 -17.11 26.05
CA ARG A 30 20.57 -18.46 26.00
C ARG A 30 21.36 -18.70 24.71
N VAL A 31 20.87 -18.16 23.59
CA VAL A 31 21.49 -18.34 22.27
C VAL A 31 22.55 -17.27 21.94
N GLY A 32 22.90 -16.39 22.88
CA GLY A 32 23.93 -15.38 22.70
C GLY A 32 23.49 -14.14 21.89
N LEU A 33 22.18 -13.92 21.76
CA LEU A 33 21.61 -12.75 21.09
C LEU A 33 21.54 -11.55 22.04
N GLU A 34 22.68 -10.90 22.24
CA GLU A 34 22.79 -9.71 23.08
C GLU A 34 22.67 -8.39 22.29
N PRO A 35 22.06 -7.34 22.87
CA PRO A 35 21.26 -7.35 24.10
C PRO A 35 19.89 -8.02 23.88
N ARG A 36 19.42 -8.83 24.84
CA ARG A 36 18.10 -9.50 24.80
C ARG A 36 16.94 -8.55 24.48
N MET A 37 17.02 -7.31 24.97
CA MET A 37 15.96 -6.30 24.80
C MET A 37 15.80 -5.87 23.36
N LYS A 38 16.90 -5.82 22.58
CA LYS A 38 16.86 -5.46 21.16
C LYS A 38 15.96 -6.43 20.38
N TRP A 39 16.21 -7.73 20.54
CA TRP A 39 15.47 -8.77 19.83
C TRP A 39 14.02 -8.87 20.29
N THR A 40 13.79 -8.73 21.60
CA THR A 40 12.43 -8.68 22.15
C THR A 40 11.63 -7.50 21.58
N ALA A 41 12.25 -6.32 21.49
CA ALA A 41 11.62 -5.14 20.92
C ALA A 41 11.33 -5.31 19.43
N ILE A 42 12.25 -5.89 18.66
CA ILE A 42 12.04 -6.18 17.23
C ILE A 42 10.84 -7.14 17.06
N THR A 43 10.85 -8.28 17.76
CA THR A 43 9.75 -9.25 17.68
C THR A 43 8.42 -8.63 18.07
N PHE A 44 8.39 -7.77 19.09
CA PHE A 44 7.15 -7.11 19.52
C PHE A 44 6.65 -6.05 18.53
N LEU A 45 7.54 -5.18 18.03
CA LEU A 45 7.17 -3.96 17.29
C LEU A 45 6.98 -4.16 15.79
N VAL A 46 7.68 -5.12 15.16
CA VAL A 46 7.60 -5.31 13.70
C VAL A 46 6.15 -5.49 13.20
N PRO A 47 5.30 -6.31 13.84
CA PRO A 47 3.91 -6.45 13.39
C PRO A 47 3.08 -5.16 13.52
N LEU A 48 3.43 -4.26 14.46
CA LEU A 48 2.74 -2.98 14.61
C LEU A 48 3.05 -2.06 13.42
N PHE A 49 4.29 -2.07 12.91
CA PHE A 49 4.63 -1.30 11.72
C PHE A 49 3.81 -1.74 10.50
N GLY A 50 3.64 -3.05 10.29
CA GLY A 50 2.76 -3.56 9.22
C GLY A 50 1.31 -3.08 9.38
N PHE A 51 0.80 -3.05 10.61
CA PHE A 51 -0.53 -2.50 10.89
C PHE A 51 -0.62 -0.99 10.61
N PHE A 52 0.38 -0.20 11.01
CA PHE A 52 0.40 1.24 10.72
C PHE A 52 0.51 1.53 9.23
N ILE A 53 1.33 0.78 8.48
CA ILE A 53 1.39 0.89 7.02
C ILE A 53 0.00 0.69 6.43
N TYR A 54 -0.70 -0.37 6.82
CA TYR A 54 -2.09 -0.58 6.37
C TYR A 54 -3.01 0.60 6.71
N LEU A 55 -2.88 1.20 7.90
CA LEU A 55 -3.70 2.36 8.27
C LEU A 55 -3.38 3.60 7.40
N PHE A 56 -2.10 3.86 7.11
CA PHE A 56 -1.68 4.97 6.26
C PHE A 56 -2.12 4.77 4.81
N GLU A 57 -1.84 3.60 4.23
CA GLU A 57 -2.30 3.21 2.90
C GLU A 57 -3.83 3.30 2.77
N ARG A 58 -4.57 2.83 3.79
CA ARG A 58 -6.02 2.95 3.83
C ARG A 58 -6.49 4.42 3.84
N SER A 59 -5.77 5.31 4.49
CA SER A 59 -6.13 6.73 4.53
C SER A 59 -5.90 7.45 3.20
N GLU A 60 -4.95 6.99 2.39
CA GLU A 60 -4.70 7.56 1.05
C GLU A 60 -5.79 7.17 0.04
N LEU A 61 -6.50 6.05 0.25
CA LEU A 61 -7.57 5.61 -0.64
C LEU A 61 -8.87 6.42 -0.51
N PHE A 62 -9.01 7.26 0.52
CA PHE A 62 -10.18 8.12 0.67
C PHE A 62 -9.86 9.50 0.09
N TYR A 63 -9.80 9.57 -1.24
CA TYR A 63 -9.75 10.83 -1.96
C TYR A 63 -11.11 11.53 -1.85
N ASP A 64 -11.15 12.69 -1.20
CA ASP A 64 -12.31 13.57 -1.26
C ASP A 64 -12.13 14.54 -2.44
N PRO A 65 -12.85 14.32 -3.53
CA PRO A 65 -12.77 15.20 -4.66
C PRO A 65 -13.12 16.65 -4.34
N ASP A 66 -14.18 16.88 -3.58
CA ASP A 66 -14.73 18.21 -3.38
C ASP A 66 -13.80 19.09 -2.50
N GLU A 67 -12.83 18.46 -1.82
CA GLU A 67 -11.80 19.12 -1.02
C GLU A 67 -10.44 19.25 -1.73
N ASP A 68 -10.29 18.70 -2.94
CA ASP A 68 -9.03 18.76 -3.69
C ASP A 68 -8.91 20.05 -4.53
N PRO A 69 -8.02 21.00 -4.16
CA PRO A 69 -7.82 22.24 -4.89
C PRO A 69 -7.21 22.04 -6.29
N TYR A 70 -6.79 20.82 -6.63
CA TYR A 70 -6.23 20.44 -7.92
C TYR A 70 -7.16 19.55 -8.75
N ARG A 71 -8.38 19.28 -8.29
CA ARG A 71 -9.34 18.37 -8.93
C ARG A 71 -9.76 18.79 -10.35
N GLY A 72 -9.67 20.07 -10.66
CA GLY A 72 -9.92 20.59 -12.00
C GLY A 72 -11.36 20.72 -12.42
N ASP A 73 -12.23 21.00 -11.44
CA ASP A 73 -13.65 21.27 -11.68
C ASP A 73 -13.92 22.73 -12.09
N GLU A 74 -12.96 23.63 -11.89
CA GLU A 74 -13.07 25.03 -12.28
C GLU A 74 -12.30 25.25 -13.58
N GLU A 75 -12.92 24.90 -14.72
CA GLU A 75 -12.53 25.47 -16.01
C GLU A 75 -12.64 26.99 -15.88
N ASP A 76 -11.51 27.70 -15.90
CA ASP A 76 -11.53 29.14 -16.14
C ASP A 76 -12.17 29.42 -17.52
N GLU A 77 -12.51 30.68 -17.80
CA GLU A 77 -13.13 31.08 -19.09
C GLU A 77 -12.27 30.71 -20.33
N SER A 78 -11.02 30.25 -20.12
CA SER A 78 -10.04 29.77 -21.10
C SER A 78 -9.96 28.22 -21.17
N GLY A 79 -10.65 27.48 -20.31
CA GLY A 79 -10.66 26.01 -20.26
C GLY A 79 -9.40 25.41 -19.63
N THR A 80 -8.76 26.12 -18.70
CA THR A 80 -7.47 25.72 -18.10
C THR A 80 -7.64 25.40 -16.62
N VAL A 81 -7.28 24.18 -16.24
CA VAL A 81 -7.48 23.60 -14.90
C VAL A 81 -6.47 24.10 -13.84
N PHE A 82 -5.38 24.77 -14.24
CA PHE A 82 -4.31 25.22 -13.34
C PHE A 82 -3.77 26.60 -13.74
N GLU A 83 -3.19 27.36 -12.79
CA GLU A 83 -2.46 28.60 -13.08
C GLU A 83 -1.19 28.30 -13.90
N ILE A 84 -1.28 28.47 -15.22
CA ILE A 84 -0.12 28.40 -16.09
C ILE A 84 0.64 29.73 -16.00
N HIS A 85 1.91 29.66 -15.59
CA HIS A 85 2.79 30.82 -15.61
C HIS A 85 2.82 31.42 -17.05
N PRO A 86 2.79 32.75 -17.23
CA PRO A 86 2.63 33.39 -18.55
C PRO A 86 3.65 32.93 -19.61
N SER A 87 4.86 32.56 -19.17
CA SER A 87 5.92 32.05 -20.04
C SER A 87 5.69 30.63 -20.58
N ARG A 88 4.68 29.91 -20.07
CA ARG A 88 4.37 28.50 -20.39
C ARG A 88 2.93 28.30 -20.89
N ALA A 89 2.18 29.37 -21.14
CA ALA A 89 0.80 29.28 -21.61
C ALA A 89 0.65 28.55 -22.96
N ASP A 90 1.73 28.51 -23.77
CA ASP A 90 1.79 27.77 -25.05
C ASP A 90 2.22 26.30 -24.91
N ASP A 91 2.71 25.87 -23.74
CA ASP A 91 3.20 24.49 -23.51
C ASP A 91 2.01 23.56 -23.18
N THR A 92 1.19 23.27 -24.19
CA THR A 92 0.22 22.17 -24.30
C THR A 92 -0.90 22.09 -23.24
N ARG A 93 -2.14 22.30 -23.69
CA ARG A 93 -3.36 21.87 -22.99
C ARG A 93 -3.42 20.33 -23.01
N LEU A 94 -3.05 19.69 -21.92
CA LEU A 94 -3.30 18.26 -21.72
C LEU A 94 -4.82 18.08 -21.66
N ALA A 95 -5.38 17.28 -22.56
CA ALA A 95 -6.75 16.83 -22.42
C ALA A 95 -6.87 16.13 -21.06
N SER A 96 -7.84 16.54 -20.25
CA SER A 96 -8.19 15.85 -19.02
C SER A 96 -8.39 14.39 -19.33
N GLN A 97 -7.53 13.55 -18.77
CA GLN A 97 -7.66 12.10 -18.87
C GLN A 97 -8.84 11.73 -17.97
N THR A 98 -10.06 11.79 -18.52
CA THR A 98 -11.26 11.31 -17.85
C THR A 98 -11.04 9.86 -17.42
N ASP A 99 -11.44 9.54 -16.19
CA ASP A 99 -11.47 8.21 -15.59
C ASP A 99 -12.37 7.23 -16.39
N GLU A 100 -11.92 6.81 -17.57
CA GLU A 100 -12.50 5.76 -18.40
C GLU A 100 -11.44 4.71 -18.74
N ASP A 101 -10.67 4.26 -17.74
CA ASP A 101 -9.78 3.09 -17.90
C ASP A 101 -9.97 2.06 -16.78
N ASP A 102 -11.17 2.00 -16.18
CA ASP A 102 -11.57 0.92 -15.27
C ASP A 102 -12.79 0.12 -15.79
N ARG A 103 -12.75 -0.33 -17.05
CA ARG A 103 -13.62 -1.44 -17.54
C ARG A 103 -13.01 -2.29 -18.67
N THR A 104 -11.78 -2.78 -18.52
CA THR A 104 -11.39 -4.03 -19.22
C THR A 104 -10.32 -4.79 -18.46
N ARG A 105 -10.70 -5.38 -17.32
CA ARG A 105 -9.96 -6.48 -16.70
C ARG A 105 -10.80 -7.74 -16.80
N GLY A 106 -10.81 -8.34 -17.98
CA GLY A 106 -11.46 -9.61 -18.27
C GLY A 106 -11.02 -10.09 -19.64
N GLU A 107 -10.44 -11.30 -19.69
CA GLU A 107 -9.97 -12.04 -20.86
C GLU A 107 -8.61 -11.60 -21.44
N THR A 108 -7.54 -12.07 -20.79
CA THR A 108 -6.37 -12.55 -21.53
C THR A 108 -6.39 -14.08 -21.46
N ASP A 109 -7.04 -14.66 -22.47
CA ASP A 109 -6.87 -16.07 -22.85
C ASP A 109 -5.46 -16.28 -23.46
N ASP A 110 -5.03 -17.53 -23.34
CA ASP A 110 -3.86 -18.21 -23.92
C ASP A 110 -3.15 -17.52 -25.09
N ASP A 111 -1.81 -17.45 -25.00
CA ASP A 111 -0.87 -17.92 -26.03
C ASP A 111 0.56 -17.63 -25.56
N ALA A 112 1.12 -18.58 -24.79
CA ALA A 112 2.54 -18.64 -24.47
C ALA A 112 3.21 -19.56 -25.50
N ASP A 113 3.47 -19.01 -26.69
CA ASP A 113 4.27 -19.67 -27.71
C ASP A 113 5.76 -19.49 -27.39
N GLU A 114 6.36 -20.52 -26.82
CA GLU A 114 7.79 -20.67 -26.62
C GLU A 114 8.52 -20.80 -27.97
N GLU A 115 9.08 -19.71 -28.52
CA GLU A 115 10.18 -19.82 -29.49
C GLU A 115 11.53 -19.83 -28.74
N LEU A 116 12.00 -21.04 -28.44
CA LEU A 116 13.38 -21.32 -28.04
C LEU A 116 14.30 -21.14 -29.26
N HIS A 117 14.97 -20.00 -29.35
CA HIS A 117 16.01 -19.77 -30.34
C HIS A 117 17.32 -20.43 -29.86
N ASP A 118 17.60 -21.58 -30.46
CA ASP A 118 18.84 -22.34 -30.39
C ASP A 118 20.00 -21.51 -30.97
N TRP A 119 21.13 -21.46 -30.27
CA TRP A 119 22.37 -20.82 -30.74
C TRP A 119 23.50 -21.84 -30.61
N GLU A 120 23.61 -22.72 -31.60
CA GLU A 120 24.83 -23.49 -31.87
C GLU A 120 25.63 -22.86 -33.03
N GLU A 121 26.96 -22.95 -32.87
CA GLU A 121 28.10 -22.61 -33.77
C GLU A 121 28.81 -21.26 -33.60
#